data_AF-A0A968C5P8-F1
#
_entry.id   AF-A0A968C5P8-F1
#
_cell.length_a   1.000
_cell.length_b   1.000
_cell.length_c   1.000
_cell.angle_alpha   90.00
_cell.angle_beta   90.00
_cell.angle_gamma   90.00
#
_symmetry.space_group_name_H-M   'P 1'
#
loop_
_entity.id
_entity.type
_entity.pdbx_description
1 polymer ?
#
loop_
_entity_poly.entity_id
_entity_poly.type
_entity_poly.pdbx_seq_one_letter_code
_entity_poly.pdbx_strand_id
1 'polypeptide(L)' 'ELSVRSYNCLKNANIKTIGDLVTRTEAEMLKTKNFGRKSLNEIKDILAEMGLSLGMNIDPKRLRARQP' A
#
# COMPACT_ATOMS: atom_id res chain seq x y z
N GLU A 1 -2.17 -11.77 -7.67
CA GLU A 1 -3.18 -11.97 -6.61
C GLU A 1 -2.54 -11.76 -5.23
N LEU A 2 -3.17 -11.05 -4.30
CA LEU A 2 -2.58 -10.78 -2.98
C LEU A 2 -2.69 -12.01 -2.09
N SER A 3 -1.61 -12.39 -1.41
CA SER A 3 -1.68 -13.47 -0.42
C SER A 3 -2.59 -13.09 0.76
N VAL A 4 -3.24 -14.08 1.40
CA VAL A 4 -4.07 -13.87 2.60
C VAL A 4 -3.30 -13.12 3.70
N ARG A 5 -1.99 -13.37 3.82
CA ARG A 5 -1.11 -12.65 4.75
C ARG A 5 -0.97 -11.17 4.38
N SER A 6 -0.67 -10.88 3.13
CA SER A 6 -0.52 -9.50 2.66
C SER A 6 -1.85 -8.73 2.83
N TYR A 7 -3.00 -9.35 2.52
CA TYR A 7 -4.33 -8.76 2.74
C TYR A 7 -4.63 -8.47 4.22
N ASN A 8 -4.37 -9.43 5.11
CA ASN A 8 -4.59 -9.25 6.54
C ASN A 8 -3.68 -8.15 7.14
N CYS A 9 -2.45 -8.00 6.61
CA CYS A 9 -1.59 -6.92 7.08
C CYS A 9 -2.08 -5.55 6.65
N LEU A 10 -2.56 -5.41 5.40
CA LEU A 10 -3.16 -4.15 4.93
C LEU A 10 -4.37 -3.78 5.77
N LYS A 11 -5.25 -4.75 6.04
CA LYS A 11 -6.42 -4.56 6.91
C LYS A 11 -6.02 -4.11 8.32
N ASN A 12 -4.99 -4.73 8.91
CA ASN A 12 -4.50 -4.37 10.25
C ASN A 12 -3.81 -2.99 10.29
N ALA A 13 -3.18 -2.58 9.19
CA ALA A 13 -2.61 -1.25 9.02
C ALA A 13 -3.66 -0.17 8.68
N ASN A 14 -4.95 -0.54 8.67
CA ASN A 14 -6.07 0.31 8.27
C ASN A 14 -5.91 0.88 6.84
N ILE A 15 -5.22 0.15 5.97
CA ILE A 15 -5.05 0.47 4.56
C ILE A 15 -6.21 -0.15 3.79
N LYS A 16 -7.12 0.68 3.30
CA LYS A 16 -8.34 0.25 2.60
C LYS A 16 -8.29 0.48 1.10
N THR A 17 -7.49 1.44 0.67
CA THR A 17 -7.36 1.83 -0.74
C THR A 17 -5.92 1.81 -1.20
N ILE A 18 -5.71 1.75 -2.52
CA ILE A 18 -4.38 1.92 -3.12
C ILE A 18 -3.81 3.29 -2.75
N GLY A 19 -4.63 4.33 -2.64
CA GLY A 19 -4.19 5.67 -2.19
C GLY A 19 -3.62 5.66 -0.76
N ASP A 20 -4.25 4.91 0.15
CA ASP A 20 -3.73 4.75 1.51
C ASP A 20 -2.44 3.90 1.53
N LEU A 21 -2.26 3.01 0.55
CA LEU A 21 -1.08 2.14 0.46
C LEU A 21 0.14 2.90 -0.07
N VAL A 22 -0.01 3.60 -1.20
CA VAL A 22 1.10 4.31 -1.86
C VAL A 22 1.62 5.48 -1.03
N THR A 23 0.80 6.04 -0.14
CA THR A 23 1.22 7.10 0.80
C THR A 23 2.05 6.57 1.97
N ARG A 24 2.11 5.24 2.17
CA ARG A 24 2.96 4.62 3.21
C ARG A 24 4.36 4.38 2.70
N THR A 25 5.32 4.57 3.58
CA THR A 25 6.73 4.29 3.31
C THR A 25 7.07 2.83 3.58
N GLU A 26 8.09 2.31 2.91
CA GLU A 26 8.59 0.94 3.15
C GLU A 26 8.96 0.71 4.61
N ALA A 27 9.55 1.72 5.26
CA ALA A 27 9.94 1.65 6.66
C ALA A 27 8.72 1.50 7.59
N GLU A 28 7.62 2.19 7.33
CA GLU A 28 6.37 2.03 8.08
C GLU A 28 5.75 0.64 7.86
N MET A 29 5.77 0.16 6.61
CA MET A 29 5.27 -1.16 6.27
C MET A 29 6.06 -2.24 7.01
N LEU A 30 7.39 -2.17 7.02
CA LEU A 30 8.26 -3.12 7.73
C LEU A 30 8.15 -3.05 9.26
N LYS A 31 7.70 -1.93 9.83
CA LYS A 31 7.39 -1.81 11.27
C LYS A 31 6.07 -2.49 11.65
N THR A 32 5.20 -2.79 10.67
CA THR A 32 3.90 -3.39 10.93
C THR A 32 4.06 -4.86 11.35
N LYS A 33 3.45 -5.23 12.47
CA LYS A 33 3.50 -6.59 13.01
C LYS A 33 2.96 -7.60 11.98
N ASN A 34 3.74 -8.64 11.69
CA ASN A 34 3.48 -9.67 10.67
C ASN A 34 3.69 -9.24 9.21
N PHE A 35 4.19 -8.01 8.96
CA PHE A 35 4.59 -7.58 7.63
C PHE A 35 6.08 -7.88 7.40
N GLY A 36 6.39 -8.71 6.42
CA GLY A 36 7.76 -9.13 6.11
C GLY A 36 8.24 -8.67 4.73
N ARG A 37 9.55 -8.83 4.47
CA ARG A 37 10.18 -8.49 3.17
C ARG A 37 9.47 -9.14 1.96
N LYS A 38 8.96 -10.36 2.12
CA LYS A 38 8.21 -11.04 1.05
C LYS A 38 6.90 -10.33 0.72
N SER A 39 6.09 -9.98 1.72
CA SER A 39 4.85 -9.22 1.54
C SER A 39 5.13 -7.80 1.01
N LEU A 40 6.24 -7.19 1.41
CA LEU A 40 6.67 -5.90 0.87
C LEU A 40 6.93 -5.98 -0.64
N ASN A 41 7.68 -6.99 -1.08
CA ASN A 41 7.98 -7.19 -2.50
C ASN A 41 6.73 -7.51 -3.30
N GLU A 42 5.85 -8.40 -2.81
CA GLU A 42 4.56 -8.68 -3.46
C GLU A 42 3.75 -7.38 -3.70
N ILE A 43 3.73 -6.48 -2.71
CA ILE A 43 3.04 -5.20 -2.85
C ILE A 43 3.75 -4.28 -3.84
N LYS A 44 5.07 -4.20 -3.77
CA LYS A 44 5.85 -3.38 -4.71
C LYS A 44 5.66 -3.81 -6.15
N ASP A 45 5.67 -5.11 -6.42
CA ASP A 45 5.49 -5.66 -7.76
C ASP A 45 4.10 -5.29 -8.30
N ILE A 46 3.04 -5.44 -7.49
CA ILE A 46 1.68 -5.03 -7.87
C ILE A 46 1.58 -3.53 -8.10
N LEU A 47 2.21 -2.71 -7.26
CA LEU A 47 2.23 -1.26 -7.46
C LEU A 47 3.00 -0.90 -8.74
N ALA A 48 4.11 -1.57 -9.02
CA ALA A 48 4.91 -1.36 -10.22
C ALA A 48 4.14 -1.73 -11.51
N GLU A 49 3.34 -2.80 -11.49
CA GLU A 49 2.42 -3.16 -12.59
C GLU A 49 1.40 -2.04 -12.88
N MET A 50 1.03 -1.26 -11.86
CA MET A 50 0.12 -0.10 -11.98
C MET A 50 0.86 1.23 -12.24
N GLY A 51 2.19 1.22 -12.34
CA GLY A 51 3.01 2.43 -12.45
C GLY A 51 3.06 3.27 -11.18
N LEU A 52 2.80 2.66 -10.02
CA LEU A 52 2.78 3.29 -8.70
C LEU A 52 3.97 2.83 -7.86
N SER A 53 4.25 3.55 -6.78
CA SER A 53 5.29 3.19 -5.81
C SER A 53 4.84 3.46 -4.37
N LEU A 54 5.57 2.93 -3.40
CA LEU A 54 5.40 3.31 -2.00
C LEU A 54 6.05 4.68 -1.73
N GLY A 55 5.61 5.37 -0.69
CA GLY A 55 6.11 6.69 -0.29
C GLY A 55 5.73 7.83 -1.25
N MET A 56 4.71 7.65 -2.08
CA MET A 56 4.20 8.71 -2.94
C MET A 56 3.56 9.81 -2.10
N ASN A 57 3.97 11.06 -2.33
CA ASN A 57 3.35 12.22 -1.72
C ASN A 57 2.08 12.59 -2.50
N ILE A 58 1.01 11.80 -2.28
CA ILE A 58 -0.29 12.05 -2.89
C ILE A 58 -1.15 12.81 -1.90
N ASP A 59 -1.55 14.02 -2.28
CA ASP A 59 -2.57 14.75 -1.55
C ASP A 59 -3.89 13.96 -1.59
N PRO A 60 -4.40 13.44 -0.46
CA PRO A 60 -5.65 12.67 -0.44
C PRO A 60 -6.87 13.52 -0.85
N LYS A 61 -6.71 14.85 -0.90
CA LYS A 61 -7.70 15.79 -1.46
C LYS A 61 -7.74 15.75 -2.99
N ARG A 62 -6.63 15.50 -3.66
CA ARG A 62 -6.55 15.42 -5.14
C ARG A 62 -7.15 14.12 -5.68
N LEU A 63 -7.03 13.01 -4.94
CA LEU A 63 -7.63 11.72 -5.32
C LEU A 63 -9.17 11.74 -5.27
N ARG A 64 -9.76 12.48 -4.32
CA ARG A 64 -11.22 12.60 -4.18
C ARG A 64 -11.86 13.58 -5.17
N ALA A 65 -11.07 14.48 -5.76
CA ALA A 65 -11.56 15.50 -6.68
C ALA A 65 -11.93 14.96 -8.08
N ARG A 66 -11.90 13.64 -8.29
CA ARG A 66 -12.10 12.99 -9.60
C ARG A 66 -13.19 11.91 -9.57
N GLN A 67 -14.14 12.00 -8.65
CA GLN A 67 -15.41 11.28 -8.77
C GLN A 67 -16.46 12.24 -9.34
N PRO A 68 -16.98 12.00 -10.56
CA PRO A 68 -18.15 12.70 -11.07
C PRO A 68 -19.41 12.37 -10.28
#